data_AF-A0A2K3KJG4-F1
#
_entry.id   AF-A0A2K3KJG4-F1
#
_cell.length_a   1.000
_cell.length_b   1.000
_cell.length_c   1.000
_cell.angle_alpha   90.00
_cell.angle_beta   90.00
_cell.angle_gamma   90.00
#
_symmetry.space_group_name_H-M   'P 1'
#
loop_
_entity.id
_entity.type
_entity.pdbx_description
1 polymer ?
#
loop_
_entity_poly.entity_id
_entity_poly.type
_entity_poly.pdbx_seq_one_letter_code
_entity_poly.pdbx_strand_id
1 'polypeptide(L)' 'MKKQADKHRIEVKFQLGDLVLVKLQPYRQQSVALRKNQKLGMRYFGPFEIIACVGKVAYKLKLPDHAKIHP' A
#
# COMPACT_ATOMS: atom_id res chain seq x y z
N MET A 1 26.96 9.75 4.01
CA MET A 1 25.64 9.37 4.57
C MET A 1 24.69 8.76 3.54
N LYS A 2 24.38 9.41 2.41
CA LYS A 2 23.38 8.93 1.42
C LYS A 2 23.65 7.51 0.88
N LYS A 3 24.90 7.20 0.48
CA LYS A 3 25.33 5.85 0.04
C LYS A 3 25.05 4.75 1.07
N GLN A 4 25.16 5.04 2.38
CA GLN A 4 24.89 4.06 3.44
C GLN A 4 23.39 3.90 3.70
N ALA A 5 22.63 5.01 3.63
CA ALA A 5 21.18 4.99 3.85
C ALA A 5 20.40 4.27 2.73
N ASP A 6 20.87 4.39 1.49
CA ASP A 6 20.21 3.81 0.32
C ASP A 6 20.73 2.41 -0.04
N LYS A 7 21.67 1.84 0.74
CA LYS A 7 22.36 0.57 0.43
C LYS A 7 21.41 -0.61 0.19
N HIS A 8 20.23 -0.62 0.83
CA HIS A 8 19.23 -1.68 0.70
C HIS A 8 17.95 -1.22 -0.02
N ARG A 9 17.93 0.00 -0.58
CA ARG A 9 16.78 0.49 -1.34
C ARG A 9 16.88 -0.04 -2.77
N ILE A 10 15.81 -0.66 -3.22
CA ILE A 10 15.68 -1.18 -4.58
C ILE A 10 14.56 -0.40 -5.25
N GLU A 11 14.81 0.08 -6.47
CA GLU A 11 13.75 0.62 -7.31
C GLU A 11 12.90 -0.53 -7.83
N VAL A 12 11.68 -0.65 -7.30
CA VAL A 12 10.69 -1.63 -7.75
C VAL A 12 9.66 -0.93 -8.60
N LYS A 13 9.41 -1.49 -9.79
CA LYS A 13 8.32 -1.09 -10.67
C LYS A 13 7.30 -2.21 -10.67
N PHE A 14 6.03 -1.84 -10.57
CA PHE A 14 4.92 -2.79 -10.58
C PHE A 14 4.18 -2.69 -11.91
N GLN A 15 3.55 -3.78 -12.32
CA GLN A 15 2.75 -3.89 -13.53
C GLN A 15 1.25 -3.96 -13.20
N LEU A 16 0.42 -3.80 -14.22
CA LEU A 16 -1.02 -4.00 -14.10
C LEU A 16 -1.29 -5.48 -13.77
N GLY A 17 -2.16 -5.73 -12.79
CA GLY A 17 -2.46 -7.08 -12.31
C GLY A 17 -1.57 -7.58 -11.17
N ASP A 18 -0.48 -6.89 -10.83
CA ASP A 18 0.34 -7.26 -9.68
C ASP A 18 -0.44 -7.07 -8.37
N LEU A 19 -0.27 -8.02 -7.45
CA LEU A 19 -0.79 -7.94 -6.09
C LEU A 19 0.25 -7.32 -5.16
N VAL A 20 -0.08 -6.15 -4.61
CA VAL A 20 0.84 -5.40 -3.75
C VAL A 20 0.26 -5.16 -2.36
N LEU A 21 1.13 -5.17 -1.35
CA LEU A 21 0.78 -4.80 0.02
C LEU A 21 0.99 -3.30 0.21
N VAL A 22 0.01 -2.62 0.82
CA VAL A 22 0.04 -1.15 0.95
C VAL A 22 0.28 -0.73 2.38
N LYS A 23 1.18 0.23 2.57
CA LYS A 23 1.41 0.83 3.87
C LYS A 23 0.43 1.99 4.07
N LEU A 24 -0.60 1.75 4.87
CA LEU A 24 -1.59 2.75 5.23
C LEU A 24 -1.48 3.11 6.71
N GLN A 25 -2.09 4.24 7.08
CA GLN A 25 -2.14 4.71 8.46
C GLN A 25 -3.25 3.98 9.24
N PRO A 26 -2.92 3.06 10.17
CA PRO A 26 -3.89 2.08 10.65
C PRO A 26 -5.10 2.70 11.38
N TYR A 27 -4.87 3.76 12.15
CA TYR A 27 -5.91 4.43 12.91
C TYR A 27 -6.90 5.24 12.04
N ARG A 28 -6.50 5.66 10.84
CA ARG A 28 -7.37 6.38 9.89
C ARG A 28 -8.08 5.42 8.92
N GLN A 29 -7.44 4.29 8.61
CA GLN A 29 -7.89 3.38 7.55
C GLN A 29 -8.56 2.13 8.10
N GLN A 30 -9.50 2.33 9.03
CA GLN A 30 -10.32 1.25 9.60
C GLN A 30 -11.27 0.63 8.57
N SER A 31 -11.66 1.41 7.56
CA SER A 31 -12.55 0.98 6.47
C SER A 31 -11.89 0.02 5.48
N VAL A 32 -10.56 -0.10 5.47
CA VAL A 32 -9.84 -0.96 4.52
C VAL A 32 -9.72 -2.39 5.03
N ALA A 33 -9.58 -2.56 6.34
CA ALA A 33 -9.59 -3.86 6.99
C ALA A 33 -9.96 -3.69 8.47
N LEU A 34 -10.95 -4.45 8.92
CA LEU A 34 -11.30 -4.48 10.34
C LEU A 34 -10.19 -5.19 11.12
N ARG A 35 -9.44 -4.43 11.93
CA ARG A 35 -8.37 -4.97 12.78
C ARG A 35 -8.80 -4.92 14.23
N LYS A 36 -8.76 -6.08 14.90
CA LYS A 36 -8.98 -6.18 16.35
C LYS A 36 -7.94 -5.39 17.14
N ASN A 37 -6.66 -5.47 16.75
CA ASN A 37 -5.55 -4.78 17.40
C ASN A 37 -4.76 -3.91 16.42
N GLN A 38 -4.62 -2.61 16.72
CA GLN A 38 -3.89 -1.66 15.88
C GLN A 38 -2.38 -1.68 16.12
N LYS A 39 -1.94 -1.85 17.38
CA LYS A 39 -0.52 -1.80 17.78
C LYS A 39 0.27 -3.06 17.39
N LEU A 40 -0.35 -4.23 17.53
CA LEU A 40 0.25 -5.54 17.22
C LEU A 40 -0.21 -6.12 15.88
N GLY A 41 -0.91 -5.32 15.05
CA GLY A 41 -1.37 -5.74 13.74
C GLY A 41 -0.26 -5.68 12.67
N MET A 42 -0.49 -6.34 11.53
CA MET A 42 0.41 -6.30 10.38
C MET A 42 0.66 -4.86 9.92
N ARG A 43 1.90 -4.47 9.61
CA ARG A 43 2.20 -3.10 9.18
C ARG A 43 1.53 -2.71 7.86
N TYR A 44 1.41 -3.66 6.95
CA TYR A 44 0.84 -3.47 5.62
C TYR A 44 -0.59 -4.01 5.57
N PHE A 45 -1.39 -3.43 4.69
CA PHE A 45 -2.73 -3.86 4.34
C PHE A 45 -2.65 -4.79 3.13
N GLY A 46 -3.68 -5.62 2.98
CA GLY A 46 -3.70 -6.83 2.15
C GLY A 46 -3.25 -6.65 0.70
N PRO A 47 -3.22 -7.76 -0.06
CA PRO A 47 -2.86 -7.70 -1.46
C PRO A 47 -3.96 -6.97 -2.23
N PHE A 48 -3.63 -5.82 -2.79
CA PHE A 48 -4.49 -5.11 -3.72
C PHE A 48 -3.92 -5.22 -5.12
N GLU A 49 -4.80 -5.45 -6.09
CA GLU A 49 -4.46 -5.51 -7.50
C GLU A 49 -4.23 -4.10 -8.05
N ILE A 50 -3.17 -3.91 -8.83
CA ILE A 50 -2.93 -2.66 -9.55
C ILE A 50 -3.79 -2.62 -10.82
N ILE A 51 -4.69 -1.63 -10.90
CA ILE A 51 -5.62 -1.46 -12.03
C ILE A 51 -5.19 -0.40 -13.04
N ALA A 52 -4.34 0.55 -12.63
CA ALA A 52 -3.81 1.56 -13.53
C ALA A 52 -2.47 2.11 -13.01
N CYS A 53 -1.60 2.52 -13.92
CA CYS A 53 -0.42 3.33 -13.60
C CYS A 53 -0.78 4.80 -13.87
N VAL A 54 -0.90 5.60 -12.81
CA VAL A 54 -1.29 7.03 -12.90
C VAL A 54 -0.05 7.90 -13.16
N GLY A 55 1.13 7.45 -12.74
CA GLY A 55 2.40 8.10 -13.02
C GLY A 55 3.59 7.20 -12.68
N LYS A 56 4.81 7.69 -12.92
CA LYS A 56 6.05 6.90 -12.78
C LYS A 56 6.22 6.19 -11.42
N VAL A 57 5.60 6.73 -10.37
CA VAL A 57 5.65 6.20 -8.99
C VAL A 57 4.26 6.09 -8.34
N ALA A 58 3.18 6.29 -9.12
CA ALA A 58 1.81 6.34 -8.61
C ALA A 58 0.94 5.31 -9.33
N TYR A 59 0.35 4.40 -8.55
CA TYR A 59 -0.47 3.31 -9.05
C TYR A 59 -1.87 3.40 -8.44
N LYS A 60 -2.89 3.13 -9.25
CA LYS A 60 -4.27 3.00 -8.81
C LYS A 60 -4.52 1.54 -8.43
N LEU A 61 -5.09 1.35 -7.25
CA LEU A 61 -5.34 0.04 -6.67
C LEU A 61 -6.82 -0.30 -6.69
N LYS A 62 -7.13 -1.59 -6.84
CA LYS A 62 -8.47 -2.15 -6.63
C LYS A 62 -8.71 -2.31 -5.14
N LEU A 63 -9.18 -1.25 -4.52
CA LEU A 63 -9.60 -1.28 -3.12
C LEU A 63 -11.02 -1.88 -3.02
N PRO A 64 -11.39 -2.47 -1.87
CA PRO A 64 -12.76 -2.92 -1.62
C PRO A 64 -13.73 -1.75 -1.64
N ASP A 65 -14.97 -1.96 -2.10
CA ASP A 65 -15.98 -0.89 -2.25
C ASP A 65 -16.34 -0.18 -0.92
N HIS A 66 -16.13 -0.87 0.21
CA HIS A 66 -16.36 -0.31 1.54
C HIS A 66 -15.19 0.54 2.06
N ALA A 67 -14.05 0.57 1.35
CA ALA A 67 -12.88 1.35 1.71
C ALA A 67 -13.14 2.85 1.45
N LYS A 68 -13.43 3.57 2.52
CA LYS A 68 -13.61 5.04 2.51
C LYS A 68 -12.27 5.79 2.49
N ILE A 69 -11.46 5.55 1.46
CA ILE A 69 -10.26 6.35 1.19
C ILE A 69 -10.66 7.45 0.23
N HIS A 70 -10.40 8.71 0.58
CA HIS A 70 -10.67 9.82 -0.35
C HIS A 70 -9.84 9.62 -1.63
N PRO A 71 -10.48 9.70 -2.82
CA PRO A 71 -9.79 9.55 -4.11
C PRO A 71 -8.78 10.67 -4.38
#